data_AF-A0A962YRL7-F1
#
_entry.id   AF-A0A962YRL7-F1
#
_cell.length_a   1.000
_cell.length_b   1.000
_cell.length_c   1.000
_cell.angle_alpha   90.00
_cell.angle_beta   90.00
_cell.angle_gamma   90.00
#
_symmetry.space_group_name_H-M   'P 1'
#
loop_
_entity.id
_entity.type
_entity.pdbx_description
1 polymer ?
#
loop_
_entity_poly.entity_id
_entity_poly.type
_entity_poly.pdbx_seq_one_letter_code
_entity_poly.pdbx_strand_id
1 'polypeptide(L)'
;MKTTVPAFDQAIRSHDELIKRRDLAIWIGAEPTFTDRASEASEWLHNALGPTKEARARHMLAQALGQTPGTAILRTLGRQYAKEDRPRWSLGLYRRRDGQAVWSGPPDPLLDSTPITLSTGQLEDFWEQLTQRLGVYGWPALLFAVETYPELRIAFRRDRLPLLANPERDPRLARPSPHGQAIPPQGPCDELAEQGTFLLGIGWPSPEQGLEAVAAPCVELPACPDGEMFQQLLAAVGAAANAAGLPGLILTGFPPP
;
A
#
# COMPACT_ATOMS: atom_id res chain seq x y z
N MET A 1 -13.47 -18.42 45.99
CA MET A 1 -12.17 -17.79 46.31
C MET A 1 -12.17 -16.41 45.68
N LYS A 2 -12.48 -15.36 46.45
CA LYS A 2 -12.40 -13.96 45.99
C LYS A 2 -10.96 -13.51 46.21
N THR A 3 -10.17 -13.40 45.14
CA THR A 3 -8.86 -12.77 45.22
C THR A 3 -9.10 -11.34 45.68
N THR A 4 -8.65 -11.02 46.89
CA THR A 4 -8.82 -9.70 47.49
C THR A 4 -7.99 -8.70 46.68
N VAL A 5 -8.70 -7.80 46.00
CA VAL A 5 -8.23 -6.61 45.25
C VAL A 5 -7.01 -5.86 45.88
N PRO A 6 -6.85 -5.76 47.23
CA PRO A 6 -5.75 -5.01 47.86
C PRO A 6 -4.32 -5.46 47.51
N ALA A 7 -4.07 -6.77 47.33
CA ALA A 7 -2.72 -7.28 47.04
C ALA A 7 -2.28 -6.94 45.61
N PHE A 8 -3.22 -6.96 44.68
CA PHE A 8 -2.99 -6.59 43.28
C PHE A 8 -2.68 -5.09 43.16
N ASP A 9 -3.47 -4.25 43.82
CA ASP A 9 -3.24 -2.80 43.85
C ASP A 9 -1.89 -2.42 44.49
N GLN A 10 -1.44 -3.19 45.49
CA GLN A 10 -0.13 -3.00 46.10
C GLN A 10 1.01 -3.42 45.17
N ALA A 11 0.83 -4.51 44.42
CA ALA A 11 1.79 -4.95 43.42
C ALA A 11 1.94 -3.92 42.29
N ILE A 12 0.83 -3.37 41.77
CA ILE A 12 0.84 -2.32 40.75
C ILE A 12 1.61 -1.09 41.26
N ARG A 13 1.26 -0.58 42.44
CA ARG A 13 1.95 0.60 43.02
C ARG A 13 3.44 0.38 43.22
N SER A 14 3.83 -0.81 43.68
CA SER A 14 5.24 -1.16 43.86
C SER A 14 5.99 -1.22 42.53
N HIS A 15 5.33 -1.68 41.47
CA HIS A 15 5.87 -1.73 40.11
C HIS A 15 6.03 -0.32 39.52
N ASP A 16 5.01 0.55 39.64
CA ASP A 16 5.07 1.94 39.18
C ASP A 16 6.20 2.73 39.84
N GLU A 17 6.40 2.54 41.15
CA GLU A 17 7.50 3.17 41.88
C GLU A 17 8.87 2.66 41.43
N LEU A 18 8.97 1.37 41.06
CA LEU A 18 10.20 0.82 40.51
C LEU A 18 10.51 1.41 39.13
N ILE A 19 9.51 1.54 38.26
CA ILE A 19 9.63 2.15 36.93
C ILE A 19 10.14 3.59 37.06
N LYS A 20 9.50 4.39 37.92
CA LYS A 20 9.91 5.78 38.18
C LYS A 20 11.34 5.88 38.70
N ARG A 21 11.72 5.06 39.69
CA ARG A 21 13.09 5.05 40.26
C ARG A 21 14.16 4.69 39.24
N ARG A 22 13.79 3.99 38.17
CA ARG A 22 14.69 3.56 37.11
C ARG A 22 14.65 4.48 35.88
N ASP A 23 13.88 5.56 35.94
CA ASP A 23 13.66 6.51 34.84
C ASP A 23 13.27 5.81 33.53
N LEU A 24 12.44 4.76 33.65
CA LEU A 24 11.97 3.97 32.51
C LEU A 24 10.67 4.56 31.97
N ALA A 25 10.65 4.89 30.68
CA ALA A 25 9.42 5.19 29.96
C ALA A 25 8.79 3.90 29.43
N ILE A 26 7.63 3.52 29.97
CA ILE A 26 6.84 2.41 29.42
C ILE A 26 5.83 2.97 28.42
N TRP A 27 5.98 2.56 27.16
CA TRP A 27 4.99 2.81 26.12
C TRP A 27 4.10 1.58 26.02
N ILE A 28 2.86 1.68 26.52
CA ILE A 28 1.82 0.68 26.23
C ILE A 28 1.15 1.11 24.92
N GLY A 29 1.71 0.68 23.81
CA GLY A 29 1.04 0.72 22.52
C GLY A 29 0.26 -0.58 22.33
N ALA A 30 -1.05 -0.56 22.52
CA ALA A 30 -1.90 -1.45 21.74
C ALA A 30 -2.32 -0.66 20.50
N GLU A 31 -2.17 -1.25 19.31
CA GLU A 31 -2.88 -0.74 18.14
C GLU A 31 -4.36 -0.66 18.51
N PRO A 32 -5.02 0.52 18.45
CA PRO A 32 -6.42 0.62 18.81
C PRO A 32 -7.25 -0.22 17.84
N THR A 33 -7.79 -1.33 18.33
CA THR A 33 -8.71 -2.17 17.56
C THR A 33 -10.09 -1.54 17.58
N PHE A 34 -10.57 -1.09 16.43
CA PHE A 34 -11.97 -0.69 16.26
C PHE A 34 -12.83 -1.96 16.13
N THR A 35 -13.81 -2.10 17.03
CA THR A 35 -14.84 -3.15 16.96
C THR A 35 -16.24 -2.53 16.88
N ASP A 36 -17.15 -3.20 16.16
CA ASP A 36 -18.57 -2.84 16.16
C ASP A 36 -19.22 -3.42 17.43
N ARG A 37 -19.39 -2.58 18.45
CA ARG A 37 -19.96 -2.96 19.75
C ARG A 37 -21.40 -3.50 19.68
N ALA A 38 -22.09 -3.30 18.57
CA ALA A 38 -23.46 -3.78 18.37
C ALA A 38 -23.51 -5.08 17.56
N SER A 39 -22.37 -5.58 17.07
CA SER A 39 -22.30 -6.79 16.27
C SER A 39 -21.81 -7.98 17.08
N GLU A 40 -22.50 -9.11 16.93
CA GLU A 40 -22.06 -10.42 17.44
C GLU A 40 -21.45 -11.30 16.33
N ALA A 41 -21.28 -10.77 15.12
CA ALA A 41 -20.68 -11.54 14.03
C ALA A 41 -19.20 -11.84 14.35
N SER A 42 -18.73 -13.01 13.91
CA SER A 42 -17.40 -13.52 14.28
C SER A 42 -16.27 -12.56 13.94
N GLU A 43 -16.37 -11.83 12.83
CA GLU A 43 -15.40 -10.80 12.43
C GLU A 43 -15.25 -9.70 13.49
N TRP A 44 -16.31 -9.31 14.20
CA TRP A 44 -16.25 -8.25 15.21
C TRP A 44 -15.88 -8.75 16.61
N LEU A 45 -15.87 -10.07 16.81
CA LEU A 45 -15.55 -10.71 18.09
C LEU A 45 -14.14 -11.31 18.15
N HIS A 46 -13.77 -12.16 17.18
CA HIS A 46 -12.52 -12.93 17.25
C HIS A 46 -11.85 -13.19 15.89
N ASN A 47 -12.60 -13.21 14.79
CA ASN A 47 -12.04 -13.39 13.46
C ASN A 47 -11.40 -12.09 12.98
N ALA A 48 -10.19 -12.21 12.43
CA ALA A 48 -9.46 -11.03 11.97
C ALA A 48 -10.10 -10.39 10.73
N LEU A 49 -10.58 -11.21 9.81
CA LEU A 49 -11.27 -10.78 8.60
C LEU A 49 -12.76 -11.15 8.67
N GLY A 50 -13.52 -10.56 7.76
CA GLY A 50 -14.89 -10.91 7.50
C GLY A 50 -15.47 -10.08 6.36
N PRO A 51 -16.74 -10.33 6.01
CA PRO A 51 -17.34 -9.76 4.82
C PRO A 51 -17.59 -8.25 4.91
N THR A 52 -17.62 -7.65 6.11
CA THR A 52 -18.02 -6.24 6.27
C THR A 52 -16.89 -5.30 6.70
N LYS A 53 -15.83 -5.84 7.31
CA LYS A 53 -14.70 -5.03 7.83
C LYS A 53 -14.07 -4.12 6.79
N GLU A 54 -13.75 -4.67 5.61
CA GLU A 54 -13.03 -3.90 4.60
C GLU A 54 -13.87 -2.76 4.04
N ALA A 55 -15.15 -3.01 3.76
CA ALA A 55 -16.08 -1.98 3.30
C ALA A 55 -16.21 -0.84 4.33
N ARG A 56 -16.26 -1.17 5.63
CA ARG A 56 -16.28 -0.15 6.69
C ARG A 56 -14.96 0.62 6.79
N ALA A 57 -13.81 -0.06 6.67
CA ALA A 57 -12.51 0.58 6.64
C ALA A 57 -12.38 1.56 5.46
N ARG A 58 -12.83 1.16 4.27
CA ARG A 58 -12.90 2.01 3.07
C ARG A 58 -13.80 3.23 3.29
N HIS A 59 -14.96 3.05 3.93
CA HIS A 59 -15.86 4.16 4.24
C HIS A 59 -15.21 5.17 5.20
N MET A 60 -14.59 4.70 6.29
CA MET A 60 -13.87 5.56 7.23
C MET A 60 -12.72 6.31 6.53
N LEU A 61 -12.00 5.61 5.65
CA LEU A 61 -10.91 6.18 4.88
C LEU A 61 -11.39 7.27 3.91
N ALA A 62 -12.52 7.07 3.22
CA ALA A 62 -13.13 8.07 2.34
C ALA A 62 -13.53 9.33 3.13
N GLN A 63 -14.12 9.17 4.32
CA GLN A 63 -14.45 10.31 5.19
C GLN A 63 -13.21 11.07 5.67
N ALA A 64 -12.12 10.37 5.99
CA ALA A 64 -10.86 10.99 6.38
C ALA A 64 -10.23 11.74 5.19
N LEU A 65 -10.18 11.10 4.02
CA LEU A 65 -9.64 11.66 2.79
C LEU A 65 -10.35 12.96 2.38
N GLY A 66 -11.68 13.03 2.50
CA GLY A 66 -12.45 14.24 2.22
C GLY A 66 -12.09 15.44 3.13
N GLN A 67 -11.45 15.19 4.28
CA GLN A 67 -10.98 16.21 5.22
C GLN A 67 -9.47 16.48 5.13
N THR A 68 -8.73 15.69 4.34
CA THR A 68 -7.28 15.81 4.19
C THR A 68 -6.90 15.88 2.71
N PRO A 69 -7.01 17.05 2.07
CA PRO A 69 -6.57 17.19 0.68
C PRO A 69 -5.05 17.01 0.55
N GLY A 70 -4.60 16.52 -0.61
CA GLY A 70 -3.18 16.32 -0.91
C GLY A 70 -2.55 15.07 -0.29
N THR A 71 -3.36 14.15 0.22
CA THR A 71 -2.91 12.87 0.79
C THR A 71 -2.89 11.75 -0.23
N ALA A 72 -1.91 10.85 -0.13
CA ALA A 72 -1.89 9.62 -0.92
C ALA A 72 -2.67 8.54 -0.17
N ILE A 73 -3.54 7.83 -0.87
CA ILE A 73 -4.13 6.59 -0.38
C ILE A 73 -3.38 5.42 -1.02
N LEU A 74 -2.88 4.51 -0.20
CA LEU A 74 -2.26 3.28 -0.69
C LEU A 74 -3.01 2.05 -0.17
N ARG A 75 -3.20 1.08 -1.06
CA ARG A 75 -3.62 -0.28 -0.70
C ARG A 75 -2.39 -1.20 -0.70
N THR A 76 -1.96 -1.64 0.46
CA THR A 76 -0.70 -2.39 0.61
C THR A 76 -0.94 -3.75 1.25
N LEU A 77 0.12 -4.55 1.29
CA LEU A 77 0.12 -5.83 1.99
C LEU A 77 -0.20 -5.61 3.48
N GLY A 78 -1.24 -6.28 3.96
CA GLY A 78 -1.56 -6.41 5.38
C GLY A 78 -0.78 -7.56 6.01
N ARG A 79 -0.84 -7.64 7.34
CA ARG A 79 -0.18 -8.71 8.09
C ARG A 79 -0.72 -10.08 7.69
N GLN A 80 0.17 -11.04 7.46
CA GLN A 80 -0.17 -12.44 7.23
C GLN A 80 0.26 -13.30 8.42
N TYR A 81 -0.55 -14.29 8.77
CA TYR A 81 -0.22 -15.31 9.77
C TYR A 81 0.06 -16.66 9.10
N ALA A 82 0.85 -17.51 9.75
CA ALA A 82 1.40 -18.75 9.16
C ALA A 82 0.39 -19.76 8.59
N LYS A 83 -0.92 -19.61 8.88
CA LYS A 83 -1.99 -20.49 8.39
C LYS A 83 -2.84 -19.86 7.27
N GLU A 84 -2.50 -18.66 6.83
CA GLU A 84 -3.20 -17.93 5.78
C GLU A 84 -2.46 -18.10 4.46
N ASP A 85 -3.19 -18.34 3.37
CA ASP A 85 -2.59 -18.54 2.04
C ASP A 85 -2.13 -17.22 1.40
N ARG A 86 -2.72 -16.10 1.81
CA ARG A 86 -2.51 -14.78 1.24
C ARG A 86 -2.41 -13.72 2.33
N PRO A 87 -1.75 -12.58 2.06
CA PRO A 87 -1.75 -11.44 2.95
C PRO A 87 -3.17 -10.91 3.14
N ARG A 88 -3.41 -10.35 4.32
CA ARG A 88 -4.58 -9.51 4.54
C ARG A 88 -4.40 -8.18 3.79
N TRP A 89 -5.40 -7.31 3.84
CA TRP A 89 -5.31 -5.97 3.27
C TRP A 89 -4.81 -4.93 4.28
N SER A 90 -4.18 -3.87 3.77
CA SER A 90 -3.87 -2.64 4.51
C SER A 90 -4.28 -1.43 3.68
N LEU A 91 -4.99 -0.49 4.31
CA LEU A 91 -5.42 0.76 3.69
C LEU A 91 -4.78 1.92 4.44
N GLY A 92 -3.89 2.65 3.79
CA GLY A 92 -3.15 3.74 4.41
C GLY A 92 -3.47 5.11 3.81
N LEU A 93 -3.58 6.12 4.67
CA LEU A 93 -3.64 7.54 4.31
C LEU A 93 -2.34 8.20 4.73
N TYR A 94 -1.60 8.73 3.75
CA TYR A 94 -0.26 9.26 3.97
C TYR A 94 -0.24 10.78 3.83
N ARG A 95 0.48 11.43 4.76
CA ARG A 95 0.66 12.88 4.86
C ARG A 95 2.11 13.20 5.14
N ARG A 96 2.60 14.31 4.61
CA ARG A 96 3.89 14.85 5.02
C ARG A 96 3.76 15.58 6.34
N ARG A 97 4.78 15.44 7.20
CA ARG A 97 4.85 16.12 8.50
C ARG A 97 4.97 17.64 8.38
N ASP A 98 5.53 18.12 7.27
CA ASP A 98 5.65 19.54 6.94
C ASP A 98 4.36 20.16 6.38
N GLY A 99 3.28 19.38 6.27
CA GLY A 99 1.99 19.85 5.78
C GLY A 99 1.88 20.01 4.26
N GLN A 100 2.94 19.76 3.50
CA GLN A 100 2.87 19.79 2.04
C GLN A 100 2.10 18.57 1.50
N ALA A 101 1.53 18.71 0.31
CA ALA A 101 0.89 17.61 -0.38
C ALA A 101 1.92 16.48 -0.66
N VAL A 102 1.54 15.24 -0.37
CA VAL A 102 2.28 14.05 -0.81
C VAL A 102 1.78 13.55 -2.16
N TRP A 103 0.53 13.83 -2.49
CA TRP A 103 -0.12 13.42 -3.73
C TRP A 103 -0.63 14.63 -4.51
N SER A 104 -0.33 14.65 -5.80
CA SER A 104 -0.76 15.70 -6.74
C SER A 104 -1.33 15.11 -8.05
N GLY A 105 -1.60 13.81 -8.09
CA GLY A 105 -2.24 13.14 -9.24
C GLY A 105 -3.77 13.21 -9.19
N PRO A 106 -4.45 12.40 -10.03
CA PRO A 106 -5.90 12.28 -10.04
C PRO A 106 -6.46 11.87 -8.67
N PRO A 107 -7.74 12.16 -8.38
CA PRO A 107 -8.35 11.78 -7.11
C PRO A 107 -8.37 10.25 -6.92
N ASP A 108 -8.34 9.83 -5.66
CA ASP A 108 -8.56 8.42 -5.34
C ASP A 108 -10.04 8.06 -5.57
N PRO A 109 -10.35 6.92 -6.21
CA PRO A 109 -11.74 6.49 -6.45
C PRO A 109 -12.56 6.19 -5.20
N LEU A 110 -12.00 6.25 -3.98
CA LEU A 110 -12.77 6.24 -2.73
C LEU A 110 -13.59 7.52 -2.52
N LEU A 111 -13.24 8.64 -3.16
CA LEU A 111 -14.02 9.89 -3.08
C LEU A 111 -15.25 9.85 -3.98
N ASP A 112 -15.16 9.14 -5.11
CA ASP A 112 -16.24 8.93 -6.06
C ASP A 112 -16.15 7.51 -6.62
N SER A 113 -17.07 6.65 -6.16
CA SER A 113 -17.13 5.24 -6.57
C SER A 113 -17.73 5.03 -7.97
N THR A 114 -17.97 6.10 -8.74
CA THR A 114 -18.43 5.98 -10.12
C THR A 114 -17.39 5.21 -10.95
N PRO A 115 -17.80 4.15 -11.69
CA PRO A 115 -16.88 3.40 -12.52
C PRO A 115 -16.15 4.30 -13.52
N ILE A 116 -14.82 4.23 -13.52
CA ILE A 116 -13.99 4.98 -14.46
C ILE A 116 -14.00 4.27 -15.80
N THR A 117 -14.33 5.03 -16.85
CA THR A 117 -14.19 4.61 -18.24
C THR A 117 -13.05 5.41 -18.87
N LEU A 118 -12.08 4.71 -19.45
CA LEU A 118 -10.97 5.32 -20.18
C LEU A 118 -11.24 5.26 -21.69
N SER A 119 -10.72 6.23 -22.44
CA SER A 119 -10.69 6.12 -23.90
C SER A 119 -9.67 5.07 -24.34
N THR A 120 -9.85 4.51 -25.54
CA THR A 120 -8.90 3.57 -26.14
C THR A 120 -7.49 4.18 -26.16
N GLY A 121 -6.48 3.44 -25.67
CA GLY A 121 -5.09 3.89 -25.63
C GLY A 121 -4.72 4.74 -24.41
N GLN A 122 -5.68 5.20 -23.60
CA GLN A 122 -5.38 6.15 -22.52
C GLN A 122 -4.55 5.52 -21.38
N LEU A 123 -4.69 4.22 -21.15
CA LEU A 123 -3.89 3.51 -20.15
C LEU A 123 -2.46 3.31 -20.64
N GLU A 124 -2.28 3.03 -21.93
CA GLU A 124 -1.00 2.96 -22.62
C GLU A 124 -0.31 4.33 -22.65
N ASP A 125 -1.05 5.41 -22.88
CA ASP A 125 -0.54 6.78 -22.77
C ASP A 125 0.01 7.05 -21.36
N PHE A 126 -0.72 6.65 -20.30
CA PHE A 126 -0.22 6.76 -18.93
C PHE A 126 1.08 5.96 -18.71
N TRP A 127 1.13 4.73 -19.23
CA TRP A 127 2.28 3.85 -19.14
C TRP A 127 3.53 4.44 -19.81
N GLU A 128 3.39 5.02 -21.00
CA GLU A 128 4.47 5.72 -21.71
C GLU A 128 4.88 7.01 -20.98
N GLN A 129 3.92 7.83 -20.56
CA GLN A 129 4.18 9.07 -19.81
C GLN A 129 4.94 8.78 -18.51
N LEU A 130 4.57 7.75 -17.77
CA LEU A 130 5.26 7.38 -16.54
C LEU A 130 6.72 7.00 -16.82
N THR A 131 6.96 6.19 -17.84
CA THR A 131 8.32 5.84 -18.27
C THR A 131 9.16 7.08 -18.59
N GLN A 132 8.59 8.06 -19.31
CA GLN A 132 9.26 9.33 -19.61
C GLN A 132 9.54 10.16 -18.35
N ARG A 133 8.60 10.22 -17.40
CA ARG A 133 8.77 10.96 -16.14
C ARG A 133 9.86 10.38 -15.25
N LEU A 134 10.01 9.06 -15.20
CA LEU A 134 11.13 8.42 -14.49
C LEU A 134 12.47 8.86 -15.09
N GLY A 135 12.56 8.98 -16.43
CA GLY A 135 13.74 9.48 -17.12
C GLY A 135 14.15 10.90 -16.74
N VAL A 136 13.20 11.78 -16.36
CA VAL A 136 13.48 13.15 -15.87
C VAL A 136 14.28 13.13 -14.56
N TYR A 137 14.06 12.12 -13.71
CA TYR A 137 14.83 11.90 -12.49
C TYR A 137 16.19 11.22 -12.75
N GLY A 138 16.54 10.98 -14.02
CA GLY A 138 17.75 10.26 -14.40
C GLY A 138 17.64 8.76 -14.16
N TRP A 139 16.42 8.22 -14.04
CA TRP A 139 16.17 6.80 -13.81
C TRP A 139 15.94 6.10 -15.15
N PRO A 140 16.90 5.32 -15.68
CA PRO A 140 16.66 4.54 -16.88
C PRO A 140 15.47 3.59 -16.65
N ALA A 141 14.53 3.60 -17.59
CA ALA A 141 13.29 2.83 -17.51
C ALA A 141 13.01 2.12 -18.84
N LEU A 142 12.50 0.90 -18.77
CA LEU A 142 12.06 0.10 -19.90
C LEU A 142 10.63 -0.36 -19.66
N LEU A 143 9.79 -0.14 -20.69
CA LEU A 143 8.41 -0.59 -20.72
C LEU A 143 8.31 -1.92 -21.47
N PHE A 144 7.53 -2.86 -20.95
CA PHE A 144 7.17 -4.13 -21.61
C PHE A 144 5.83 -4.67 -21.08
N ALA A 145 5.17 -5.53 -21.83
CA ALA A 145 3.93 -6.17 -21.41
C ALA A 145 4.14 -7.66 -21.11
N VAL A 146 3.34 -8.22 -20.21
CA VAL A 146 3.33 -9.63 -19.84
C VAL A 146 1.89 -10.14 -19.75
N GLU A 147 1.70 -11.47 -19.79
CA GLU A 147 0.37 -12.08 -19.68
C GLU A 147 -0.17 -12.09 -18.24
N THR A 148 0.72 -12.03 -17.25
CA THR A 148 0.35 -12.11 -15.83
C THR A 148 0.03 -10.74 -15.27
N TYR A 149 -1.12 -10.57 -14.63
CA TYR A 149 -1.53 -9.32 -14.00
C TYR A 149 -0.50 -8.78 -12.96
N PRO A 150 -0.24 -7.45 -12.90
CA PRO A 150 -0.65 -6.44 -13.88
C PRO A 150 0.02 -6.61 -15.27
N GLU A 151 -0.66 -6.29 -16.36
CA GLU A 151 -0.16 -6.66 -17.70
C GLU A 151 0.95 -5.72 -18.18
N LEU A 152 0.81 -4.42 -17.91
CA LEU A 152 1.78 -3.41 -18.32
C LEU A 152 2.85 -3.25 -17.24
N ARG A 153 4.13 -3.28 -17.64
CA ARG A 153 5.27 -3.24 -16.72
C ARG A 153 6.20 -2.09 -17.06
N ILE A 154 6.78 -1.49 -16.02
CA ILE A 154 7.95 -0.62 -16.17
C ILE A 154 9.02 -1.15 -15.22
N ALA A 155 10.15 -1.61 -15.77
CA ALA A 155 11.35 -1.82 -14.97
C ALA A 155 12.19 -0.54 -15.01
N PHE A 156 12.74 -0.11 -13.88
CA PHE A 156 13.64 1.04 -13.83
C PHE A 156 14.76 0.86 -12.81
N ARG A 157 15.83 1.65 -12.93
CA ARG A 157 16.90 1.72 -11.92
C ARG A 157 17.14 3.17 -11.51
N ARG A 158 17.68 3.37 -10.31
CA ARG A 158 18.13 4.70 -9.83
C ARG A 158 19.60 4.99 -10.14
N ASP A 159 20.37 3.93 -10.42
CA ASP A 159 21.76 4.04 -10.84
C ASP A 159 21.87 4.10 -12.37
N ARG A 160 23.10 4.22 -12.86
CA ARG A 160 23.41 4.23 -14.31
C ARG A 160 23.85 2.87 -14.84
N LEU A 161 23.62 1.79 -14.09
CA LEU A 161 23.96 0.46 -14.56
C LEU A 161 23.01 0.07 -15.72
N PRO A 162 23.46 -0.80 -16.63
CA PRO A 162 22.61 -1.29 -17.70
C PRO A 162 21.32 -1.90 -17.13
N LEU A 163 20.18 -1.38 -17.57
CA LEU A 163 18.88 -1.97 -17.29
C LEU A 163 18.56 -2.98 -18.40
N LEU A 164 18.56 -4.26 -18.04
CA LEU A 164 18.11 -5.35 -18.89
C LEU A 164 16.74 -5.82 -18.39
N ALA A 165 15.68 -5.51 -19.14
CA ALA A 165 14.33 -5.93 -18.82
C ALA A 165 13.84 -6.90 -19.91
N ASN A 166 14.07 -8.19 -19.70
CA ASN A 166 13.55 -9.25 -20.58
C ASN A 166 12.81 -10.30 -19.73
N PRO A 167 11.47 -10.32 -19.75
CA PRO A 167 10.67 -11.24 -18.95
C PRO A 167 10.85 -12.72 -19.33
N GLU A 168 11.32 -13.04 -20.54
CA GLU A 168 11.66 -14.42 -20.94
C GLU A 168 12.95 -14.92 -20.29
N ARG A 169 13.85 -14.01 -19.89
CA ARG A 169 15.14 -14.33 -19.26
C ARG A 169 15.13 -14.15 -17.76
N ASP A 170 14.33 -13.22 -17.25
CA ASP A 170 14.12 -13.00 -15.82
C ASP A 170 12.63 -13.08 -15.50
N PRO A 171 12.13 -14.24 -15.03
CA PRO A 171 10.70 -14.44 -14.76
C PRO A 171 10.17 -13.53 -13.65
N ARG A 172 11.03 -12.93 -12.82
CA ARG A 172 10.62 -11.98 -11.78
C ARG A 172 10.01 -10.70 -12.37
N LEU A 173 10.35 -10.36 -13.61
CA LEU A 173 9.75 -9.24 -14.33
C LEU A 173 8.29 -9.51 -14.74
N ALA A 174 7.90 -10.79 -14.82
CA ALA A 174 6.55 -11.25 -15.10
C ALA A 174 5.84 -11.78 -13.84
N ARG A 175 6.38 -11.51 -12.64
CA ARG A 175 5.78 -12.00 -11.39
C ARG A 175 4.33 -11.50 -11.22
N PRO A 176 3.46 -12.30 -10.59
CA PRO A 176 2.13 -11.84 -10.19
C PRO A 176 2.21 -10.75 -9.12
N SER A 177 1.09 -10.03 -8.94
CA SER A 177 0.90 -9.08 -7.85
C SER A 177 1.29 -9.68 -6.49
N PRO A 178 2.02 -8.94 -5.63
CA PRO A 178 2.37 -9.41 -4.29
C PRO A 178 1.15 -9.62 -3.39
N HIS A 179 -0.01 -9.03 -3.71
CA HIS A 179 -1.26 -9.26 -2.95
C HIS A 179 -1.81 -10.67 -3.14
N GLY A 180 -1.50 -11.31 -4.28
CA GLY A 180 -1.88 -12.70 -4.56
C GLY A 180 -0.88 -13.73 -4.03
N GLN A 181 0.24 -13.29 -3.43
CA GLN A 181 1.35 -14.15 -3.03
C GLN A 181 1.51 -14.19 -1.51
N ALA A 182 1.78 -15.37 -0.96
CA ALA A 182 2.07 -15.50 0.46
C ALA A 182 3.33 -14.71 0.84
N ILE A 183 3.25 -13.96 1.93
CA ILE A 183 4.39 -13.26 2.53
C ILE A 183 5.37 -14.30 3.09
N PRO A 184 6.66 -14.26 2.69
CA PRO A 184 7.69 -15.13 3.25
C PRO A 184 7.82 -14.96 4.78
N PRO A 185 8.30 -15.98 5.52
CA PRO A 185 8.49 -15.88 6.97
C PRO A 185 9.39 -14.72 7.43
N GLN A 186 10.33 -14.29 6.58
CA GLN A 186 11.21 -13.15 6.78
C GLN A 186 10.52 -11.78 6.56
N GLY A 187 9.27 -11.76 6.09
CA GLY A 187 8.52 -10.56 5.74
C GLY A 187 8.38 -10.35 4.23
N PRO A 188 7.64 -9.30 3.81
CA PRO A 188 7.47 -8.97 2.40
C PRO A 188 8.83 -8.61 1.79
N CYS A 189 9.14 -9.23 0.66
CA CYS A 189 10.43 -9.11 -0.02
C CYS A 189 10.17 -8.78 -1.50
N ASP A 190 10.93 -7.82 -2.03
CA ASP A 190 10.95 -7.46 -3.44
C ASP A 190 12.36 -7.67 -3.97
N GLU A 191 12.65 -8.90 -4.42
CA GLU A 191 14.00 -9.32 -4.83
C GLU A 191 14.60 -8.45 -5.93
N LEU A 192 13.76 -7.92 -6.83
CA LEU A 192 14.22 -7.01 -7.88
C LEU A 192 14.68 -5.69 -7.24
N ALA A 193 13.88 -5.12 -6.33
CA ALA A 193 14.20 -3.88 -5.65
C ALA A 193 15.46 -4.01 -4.78
N GLU A 194 15.65 -5.15 -4.11
CA GLU A 194 16.87 -5.47 -3.37
C GLU A 194 18.12 -5.52 -4.26
N GLN A 195 17.95 -5.81 -5.56
CA GLN A 195 19.01 -5.81 -6.58
C GLN A 195 19.10 -4.48 -7.36
N GLY A 196 18.36 -3.45 -6.91
CA GLY A 196 18.35 -2.11 -7.49
C GLY A 196 17.54 -1.96 -8.77
N THR A 197 16.76 -2.98 -9.16
CA THR A 197 15.79 -2.90 -10.26
C THR A 197 14.39 -2.79 -9.69
N PHE A 198 13.67 -1.74 -10.00
CA PHE A 198 12.34 -1.50 -9.47
C PHE A 198 11.30 -1.82 -10.54
N LEU A 199 10.24 -2.54 -10.17
CA LEU A 199 9.19 -2.98 -11.10
C LEU A 199 7.87 -2.32 -10.74
N LEU A 200 7.32 -1.55 -11.66
CA LEU A 200 5.96 -1.04 -11.59
C LEU A 200 5.04 -1.95 -12.40
N GLY A 201 3.84 -2.19 -11.88
CA GLY A 201 2.75 -2.81 -12.63
C GLY A 201 1.63 -1.80 -12.89
N ILE A 202 1.05 -1.80 -14.09
CA ILE A 202 -0.10 -0.98 -14.45
C ILE A 202 -1.16 -1.88 -15.06
N GLY A 203 -2.41 -1.67 -14.68
CA GLY A 203 -3.53 -2.46 -15.17
C GLY A 203 -4.83 -2.08 -14.48
N TRP A 204 -5.84 -2.92 -14.62
CA TRP A 204 -7.12 -2.80 -13.92
C TRP A 204 -7.14 -3.73 -12.70
N PRO A 205 -7.74 -3.35 -11.57
CA PRO A 205 -7.72 -4.14 -10.36
C PRO A 205 -8.23 -5.56 -10.63
N SER A 206 -7.49 -6.56 -10.16
CA SER A 206 -7.89 -7.96 -10.25
C SER A 206 -8.75 -8.38 -9.05
N PRO A 207 -9.55 -9.46 -9.16
CA PRO A 207 -10.29 -10.04 -8.04
C PRO A 207 -9.44 -10.28 -6.79
N GLU A 208 -8.17 -10.61 -6.98
CA GLU A 208 -7.24 -10.99 -5.91
C GLU A 208 -6.86 -9.83 -4.99
N GLN A 209 -7.05 -8.58 -5.42
CA GLN A 209 -6.73 -7.39 -4.62
C GLN A 209 -7.92 -6.90 -3.77
N GLY A 210 -9.11 -7.52 -3.89
CA GLY A 210 -10.32 -7.04 -3.19
C GLY A 210 -10.77 -5.64 -3.64
N LEU A 211 -10.35 -5.21 -4.83
CA LEU A 211 -10.60 -3.87 -5.37
C LEU A 211 -11.74 -3.80 -6.39
N GLU A 212 -12.47 -4.91 -6.60
CA GLU A 212 -13.53 -5.04 -7.60
C GLU A 212 -14.64 -3.98 -7.50
N ALA A 213 -14.85 -3.43 -6.30
CA ALA A 213 -15.90 -2.46 -6.04
C ALA A 213 -15.72 -1.14 -6.84
N VAL A 214 -14.52 -0.85 -7.34
CA VAL A 214 -14.27 0.35 -8.16
C VAL A 214 -13.43 0.00 -9.38
N ALA A 215 -14.07 0.00 -10.55
CA ALA A 215 -13.37 -0.11 -11.83
C ALA A 215 -12.57 1.18 -12.07
N ALA A 216 -11.29 1.16 -11.72
CA ALA A 216 -10.38 2.29 -11.89
C ALA A 216 -8.98 1.78 -12.26
N PRO A 217 -8.16 2.53 -13.03
CA PRO A 217 -6.80 2.12 -13.31
C PRO A 217 -5.98 2.05 -12.01
N CYS A 218 -5.06 1.09 -11.95
CA CYS A 218 -4.17 0.84 -10.83
C CYS A 218 -2.71 0.99 -11.26
N VAL A 219 -1.88 1.48 -10.34
CA VAL A 219 -0.42 1.34 -10.41
C VAL A 219 0.09 0.63 -9.15
N GLU A 220 0.77 -0.48 -9.37
CA GLU A 220 1.42 -1.30 -8.35
C GLU A 220 2.87 -0.84 -8.17
N LEU A 221 3.15 -0.31 -6.99
CA LEU A 221 4.44 0.25 -6.60
C LEU A 221 5.38 -0.84 -6.06
N PRO A 222 6.68 -0.80 -6.43
CA PRO A 222 7.71 -1.68 -5.88
C PRO A 222 8.04 -1.32 -4.42
N ALA A 223 8.75 -2.19 -3.72
CA ALA A 223 9.35 -1.82 -2.45
C ALA A 223 10.33 -0.65 -2.65
N CYS A 224 10.09 0.45 -1.94
CA CYS A 224 10.98 1.60 -1.95
C CYS A 224 11.95 1.50 -0.75
N PRO A 225 13.26 1.76 -0.92
CA PRO A 225 14.25 1.64 0.15
C PRO A 225 14.24 2.85 1.09
N ASP A 226 13.72 4.00 0.64
CA ASP A 226 13.77 5.26 1.38
C ASP A 226 12.61 6.19 0.99
N GLY A 227 12.28 7.12 1.90
CA GLY A 227 11.16 8.05 1.72
C GLY A 227 11.39 9.11 0.63
N GLU A 228 12.63 9.36 0.22
CA GLU A 228 12.94 10.31 -0.86
C GLU A 228 12.55 9.71 -2.21
N MET A 229 12.99 8.47 -2.49
CA MET A 229 12.59 7.72 -3.67
C MET A 229 11.08 7.57 -3.73
N PHE A 230 10.45 7.20 -2.62
CA PHE A 230 9.01 7.04 -2.57
C PHE A 230 8.26 8.32 -2.97
N GLN A 231 8.70 9.48 -2.46
CA GLN A 231 8.11 10.77 -2.83
C GLN A 231 8.34 11.14 -4.29
N GLN A 232 9.56 10.95 -4.81
CA GLN A 232 9.88 11.19 -6.23
C GLN A 232 9.06 10.28 -7.16
N LEU A 233 8.88 9.01 -6.76
CA LEU A 233 8.07 8.05 -7.49
C LEU A 233 6.59 8.46 -7.50
N LEU A 234 6.02 8.84 -6.35
CA LEU A 234 4.64 9.36 -6.28
C LEU A 234 4.46 10.62 -7.15
N ALA A 235 5.44 11.51 -7.17
CA ALA A 235 5.42 12.69 -8.02
C ALA A 235 5.46 12.32 -9.51
N ALA A 236 6.30 11.36 -9.91
CA ALA A 236 6.38 10.84 -11.28
C ALA A 236 5.04 10.23 -11.73
N VAL A 237 4.47 9.37 -10.87
CA VAL A 237 3.18 8.70 -11.10
C VAL A 237 2.06 9.73 -11.24
N GLY A 238 1.92 10.65 -10.29
CA GLY A 238 0.88 11.67 -10.32
C GLY A 238 0.98 12.58 -11.55
N ALA A 239 2.20 13.01 -11.90
CA ALA A 239 2.43 13.83 -13.07
C ALA A 239 2.11 13.10 -14.38
N ALA A 240 2.47 11.81 -14.49
CA ALA A 240 2.15 10.99 -15.65
C ALA A 240 0.64 10.75 -15.78
N ALA A 241 -0.03 10.43 -14.67
CA ALA A 241 -1.48 10.20 -14.64
C ALA A 241 -2.27 11.45 -15.04
N ASN A 242 -1.85 12.63 -14.56
CA ASN A 242 -2.44 13.91 -14.98
C ASN A 242 -2.18 14.19 -16.47
N ALA A 243 -0.98 13.91 -16.97
CA ALA A 243 -0.64 14.12 -18.38
C ALA A 243 -1.47 13.22 -19.32
N ALA A 244 -1.78 12.00 -18.89
CA ALA A 244 -2.67 11.08 -19.59
C ALA A 244 -4.17 11.37 -19.32
N GLY A 245 -4.49 12.39 -18.53
CA GLY A 245 -5.88 12.79 -18.25
C GLY A 245 -6.70 11.74 -17.51
N LEU A 246 -6.07 10.90 -16.68
CA LEU A 246 -6.80 9.88 -15.92
C LEU A 246 -7.75 10.55 -14.92
N PRO A 247 -9.05 10.16 -14.87
CA PRO A 247 -10.03 10.78 -13.96
C PRO A 247 -9.87 10.32 -12.50
N GLY A 248 -9.17 9.21 -12.28
CA GLY A 248 -8.82 8.68 -10.96
C GLY A 248 -7.78 7.58 -11.12
N LEU A 249 -7.04 7.30 -10.05
CA LEU A 249 -5.97 6.30 -10.06
C LEU A 249 -5.86 5.64 -8.68
N ILE A 250 -5.74 4.31 -8.65
CA ILE A 250 -5.47 3.55 -7.44
C ILE A 250 -3.96 3.32 -7.30
N LEU A 251 -3.42 3.67 -6.14
CA LEU A 251 -2.07 3.28 -5.74
C LEU A 251 -2.12 1.98 -4.91
N THR A 252 -1.35 0.98 -5.32
CA THR A 252 -1.26 -0.32 -4.64
C THR A 252 0.18 -0.81 -4.58
N GLY A 253 0.43 -1.93 -3.89
CA GLY A 253 1.70 -2.67 -3.95
C GLY A 253 2.37 -2.84 -2.60
N PHE A 254 3.68 -2.67 -2.57
CA PHE A 254 4.45 -2.79 -1.33
C PHE A 254 4.15 -1.64 -0.35
N PRO A 255 4.28 -1.88 0.96
CA PRO A 255 4.17 -0.81 1.95
C PRO A 255 5.26 0.26 1.74
N PRO A 256 4.98 1.52 2.07
CA PRO A 256 5.99 2.58 2.03
C PRO A 256 7.09 2.34 3.09
N PRO A 257 8.29 2.94 2.89
CA PRO A 257 9.45 2.80 3.78
C PRO A 257 9.31 3.53 5.12
#